data_AF-A0A7Y9HGQ7-F1
#
_entry.id   AF-A0A7Y9HGQ7-F1
#
_cell.length_a   1.000
_cell.length_b   1.000
_cell.length_c   1.000
_cell.angle_alpha   90.00
_cell.angle_beta   90.00
_cell.angle_gamma   90.00
#
_symmetry.space_group_name_H-M   'P 1'
#
loop_
_entity.id
_entity.type
_entity.pdbx_description
1 polymer ?
#
loop_
_entity_poly.entity_id
_entity_poly.type
_entity_poly.pdbx_seq_one_letter_code
_entity_poly.pdbx_strand_id
1 'polypeptide(L)' 'MHGQRYIPMLLDRVAAGELSTSHLATHSVTLNEAPSAYDMFKHKSDGCVRAVIRPE' A
#
# COMPACT_ATOMS: atom_id res chain seq x y z
N MET A 1 0.64 -20.84 1.80
CA MET A 1 0.59 -19.44 2.27
C MET A 1 1.60 -19.25 3.38
N HIS A 2 2.75 -18.62 3.12
CA HIS A 2 3.83 -18.42 4.12
C HIS A 2 3.88 -17.00 4.70
N GLY A 3 3.11 -16.05 4.15
CA GLY A 3 3.21 -14.63 4.51
C GLY A 3 2.74 -14.32 5.95
N GLN A 4 1.69 -15.00 6.43
CA GLN A 4 1.13 -14.69 7.76
C GLN A 4 2.08 -15.01 8.92
N ARG A 5 3.03 -15.94 8.72
CA ARG A 5 4.04 -16.30 9.74
C ARG A 5 4.86 -15.10 10.20
N TYR A 6 5.13 -14.14 9.31
CA TYR A 6 6.03 -13.02 9.59
C TYR A 6 5.29 -11.73 9.94
N ILE A 7 3.95 -11.70 9.87
CA ILE A 7 3.16 -10.48 10.13
C ILE A 7 3.45 -9.89 11.52
N PRO A 8 3.42 -10.65 12.63
CA PRO A 8 3.66 -10.07 13.96
C PRO A 8 5.04 -9.39 14.06
N MET A 9 6.10 -10.12 13.65
CA MET A 9 7.47 -9.59 13.65
C MET A 9 7.63 -8.33 12.79
N LEU A 10 7.00 -8.28 11.61
CA LEU A 10 7.10 -7.11 10.73
C LEU A 10 6.38 -5.90 11.32
N LEU A 11 5.21 -6.11 11.93
CA LEU A 11 4.48 -5.03 12.60
C LEU A 11 5.26 -4.47 13.80
N ASP A 12 5.90 -5.34 14.61
CA ASP A 12 6.73 -4.91 15.74
C ASP A 12 7.89 -4.02 15.29
N ARG A 13 8.56 -4.37 14.18
CA ARG A 13 9.66 -3.57 13.62
C ARG A 13 9.20 -2.23 13.04
N VAL A 14 8.02 -2.19 12.42
CA VAL A 14 7.41 -0.93 11.96
C VAL A 14 7.08 -0.04 13.16
N ALA A 15 6.50 -0.60 14.22
CA ALA A 15 6.17 0.14 15.44
C ALA A 15 7.43 0.67 16.17
N ALA A 16 8.53 -0.09 16.14
CA ALA A 16 9.83 0.33 16.67
C ALA A 16 10.55 1.38 15.79
N GLY A 17 10.02 1.70 14.60
CA GLY A 17 10.62 2.64 13.66
C GLY A 17 11.81 2.09 12.86
N GLU A 18 12.09 0.78 12.96
CA GLU A 18 13.18 0.10 12.25
C GLU A 18 12.88 -0.09 10.75
N LEU A 19 11.60 -0.01 10.38
CA LEU A 19 11.13 -0.21 9.01
C LEU A 19 10.06 0.82 8.64
N SER A 20 10.32 1.61 7.59
CA SER A 20 9.32 2.51 7.00
C SER A 20 8.83 1.96 5.66
N THR A 21 7.51 1.88 5.51
CA THR A 21 6.83 1.42 4.29
C THR A 21 6.12 2.54 3.53
N SER A 22 6.21 3.79 4.01
CA SER A 22 5.48 4.94 3.45
C SER A 22 5.80 5.17 1.97
N HIS A 23 7.04 4.92 1.54
CA HIS A 23 7.47 5.07 0.15
C HIS A 23 6.75 4.14 -0.83
N LEU A 24 6.14 3.05 -0.36
CA LEU A 24 5.36 2.16 -1.21
C LEU A 24 4.01 2.78 -1.60
N ALA A 25 3.41 3.58 -0.72
CA ALA A 25 2.09 4.21 -0.91
C ALA A 25 2.19 5.44 -1.84
N THR A 26 2.51 5.20 -3.11
CA THR A 26 2.75 6.25 -4.12
C THR A 26 1.53 7.10 -4.44
N HIS A 27 0.32 6.52 -4.40
CA HIS A 27 -0.92 7.19 -4.74
C HIS A 27 -1.95 6.94 -3.64
N SER A 28 -2.60 7.99 -3.16
CA SER A 28 -3.69 7.88 -2.19
C SER A 28 -4.91 8.57 -2.77
N VAL A 29 -6.03 7.84 -2.82
CA VAL A 29 -7.27 8.30 -3.45
C VAL A 29 -8.47 8.03 -2.55
N THR A 30 -9.60 8.67 -2.86
CA THR A 30 -10.90 8.41 -2.22
C THR A 30 -11.53 7.11 -2.74
N LEU A 31 -12.56 6.63 -2.05
CA LEU A 31 -13.28 5.43 -2.49
C LEU A 31 -13.95 5.61 -3.87
N ASN A 32 -14.41 6.82 -4.19
CA ASN A 32 -15.03 7.14 -5.48
C ASN A 32 -14.04 7.02 -6.65
N GLU A 33 -12.75 7.21 -6.39
CA GLU A 33 -11.66 7.14 -7.38
C GLU A 33 -11.07 5.73 -7.48
N ALA A 34 -11.55 4.77 -6.69
CA ALA A 34 -11.05 3.40 -6.67
C ALA A 34 -10.95 2.76 -8.07
N PRO A 35 -11.94 2.86 -8.98
CA PRO A 35 -11.82 2.27 -10.32
C PRO A 35 -10.59 2.76 -11.09
N SER A 36 -10.33 4.07 -11.05
CA SER A 36 -9.17 4.69 -11.71
C SER A 36 -7.86 4.27 -11.05
N ALA A 37 -7.82 4.19 -9.72
CA ALA A 37 -6.64 3.73 -9.00
C ALA A 37 -6.30 2.25 -9.26
N TYR A 38 -7.32 1.39 -9.40
CA TYR A 38 -7.12 0.01 -9.83
C TYR A 38 -6.56 -0.07 -11.24
N ASP A 39 -7.06 0.74 -12.17
CA ASP A 39 -6.58 0.78 -13.55
C ASP A 39 -5.11 1.24 -13.61
N MET A 40 -4.78 2.30 -12.87
CA MET A 40 -3.42 2.82 -12.74
C MET A 40 -2.45 1.77 -12.20
N PHE A 41 -2.81 1.06 -11.12
CA PHE A 41 -1.99 -0.01 -10.57
C PHE A 41 -1.83 -1.19 -11.54
N LYS A 42 -2.90 -1.59 -12.23
CA LYS A 42 -2.89 -2.68 -13.20
C LYS A 42 -1.97 -2.39 -14.39
N HIS A 43 -2.04 -1.18 -14.93
CA HIS A 43 -1.27 -0.75 -16.10
C HIS A 43 0.09 -0.12 -15.75
N LYS A 44 0.40 0.03 -14.45
CA LYS A 44 1.63 0.65 -13.93
C LYS A 44 1.87 2.05 -14.51
N SER A 45 0.80 2.81 -14.71
CA SER A 45 0.89 4.20 -15.15
C SER A 45 1.23 5.12 -13.98
N ASP A 46 1.73 6.31 -14.31
CA ASP A 46 2.06 7.37 -13.35
C ASP A 46 3.07 6.97 -12.25
N GLY A 47 3.89 5.95 -12.51
CA GLY A 47 4.83 5.43 -11.51
C GLY A 47 4.15 4.74 -10.32
N CYS A 48 2.90 4.26 -10.48
CA CYS A 48 2.15 3.62 -9.41
C CYS A 48 2.81 2.31 -8.93
N VAL A 49 3.29 2.33 -7.67
CA VAL A 49 3.81 1.14 -6.97
C VAL A 49 2.70 0.50 -6.13
N ARG A 50 2.01 1.31 -5.33
CA ARG A 50 0.77 0.96 -4.64
C ARG A 50 -0.17 2.16 -4.61
N ALA A 51 -1.42 1.87 -4.92
CA ALA A 51 -2.54 2.76 -4.62
C ALA A 51 -3.15 2.40 -3.26
N VAL A 52 -3.38 3.42 -2.43
CA VAL A 52 -4.10 3.33 -1.16
C VAL A 52 -5.47 3.98 -1.36
N ILE A 53 -6.53 3.20 -1.20
CA ILE A 53 -7.90 3.69 -1.26
C ILE A 53 -8.33 3.98 0.16
N ARG A 54 -8.69 5.24 0.43
CA ARG A 54 -9.24 5.66 1.72
C ARG A 54 -10.77 5.65 1.67
N PRO A 55 -11.44 5.28 2.77
CA PRO A 55 -12.88 5.15 2.82
C PRO A 55 -13.63 6.50 2.79
N GLU A 56 -12.97 7.59 3.15
CA GLU A 56 -13.49 8.96 3.03
C GLU A 56 -13.58 9.49 1.59
#